data_AF-A0A183EE67-F1
#
_entry.id   AF-A0A183EE67-F1
#
_cell.length_a   1.000
_cell.length_b   1.000
_cell.length_c   1.000
_cell.angle_alpha   90.00
_cell.angle_beta   90.00
_cell.angle_gamma   90.00
#
_symmetry.space_group_name_H-M   'P 1'
#
loop_
_entity.id
_entity.type
_entity.pdbx_description
1 polymer ?
#
loop_
_entity_poly.entity_id
_entity_poly.type
_entity_poly.pdbx_seq_one_letter_code
_entity_poly.pdbx_strand_id
1 'polypeptide(L)'
;MSNSKENLYGASSCRKLSELNLNDDMDRLVNEFDQLRRAQRDQQAFMDYSEPEIHFAPTYRLLVGSSYYDQERVPSWCDRIVYKGKSLQCDRYESNRMVTLSDHLP
;
A
#
# COMPACT_ATOMS: atom_id res chain seq x y z
N MET A 1 11.52 -8.66 -44.83
CA MET A 1 11.05 -7.34 -44.35
C MET A 1 10.15 -7.59 -43.16
N SER A 2 10.78 -7.66 -41.99
CA SER A 2 10.17 -8.06 -40.72
C SER A 2 9.37 -6.90 -40.11
N ASN A 3 8.28 -7.29 -39.48
CA ASN A 3 7.19 -6.48 -38.97
C ASN A 3 7.65 -5.54 -37.84
N SER A 4 7.50 -4.23 -38.03
CA SER A 4 7.89 -3.17 -37.08
C SER A 4 6.82 -2.87 -36.03
N LYS A 5 6.28 -3.91 -35.37
CA LYS A 5 5.27 -3.77 -34.31
C LYS A 5 5.56 -4.54 -33.01
N GLU A 6 6.82 -4.76 -32.67
CA GLU A 6 7.22 -5.40 -31.40
C GLU A 6 8.13 -4.53 -30.52
N ASN A 7 7.89 -3.21 -30.45
CA ASN A 7 8.73 -2.35 -29.61
C ASN A 7 7.98 -1.21 -28.90
N LEU A 8 6.88 -1.55 -28.21
CA LEU A 8 6.19 -0.64 -27.28
C LEU A 8 6.01 -1.18 -25.85
N TYR A 9 6.57 -2.34 -25.52
CA TYR A 9 6.68 -2.83 -24.14
C TYR A 9 8.04 -2.48 -23.52
N GLY A 10 8.45 -1.22 -23.67
CA GLY A 10 9.63 -0.69 -23.02
C GLY A 10 9.45 -0.70 -21.51
N ALA A 11 10.02 -1.71 -20.84
CA ALA A 11 10.48 -1.73 -19.44
C ALA A 11 9.89 -0.64 -18.54
N SER A 12 8.61 -0.73 -18.20
CA SER A 12 8.08 -0.05 -17.02
C SER A 12 8.54 -0.88 -15.82
N SER A 13 9.42 -0.31 -14.99
CA SER A 13 10.06 -1.05 -13.91
C SER A 13 9.01 -1.55 -12.91
N CYS A 14 8.78 -2.87 -12.91
CA CYS A 14 7.96 -3.53 -11.92
C CYS A 14 8.66 -3.38 -10.56
N ARG A 15 8.15 -2.49 -9.68
CA ARG A 15 8.80 -2.24 -8.39
C ARG A 15 8.66 -3.46 -7.49
N LYS A 16 9.78 -3.93 -6.97
CA LYS A 16 9.81 -5.00 -5.96
C LYS A 16 9.62 -4.40 -4.57
N LEU A 17 8.95 -5.12 -3.67
CA LEU A 17 8.78 -4.69 -2.27
C LEU A 17 10.10 -4.35 -1.57
N SER A 18 11.19 -5.03 -1.91
CA SER A 18 12.53 -4.81 -1.35
C SER A 18 13.19 -3.51 -1.80
N GLU A 19 12.65 -2.85 -2.83
CA GLU A 19 13.20 -1.60 -3.39
C GLU A 19 12.54 -0.36 -2.79
N LEU A 20 11.51 -0.54 -1.95
CA LEU A 20 10.81 0.56 -1.29
C LEU A 20 11.52 0.96 0.01
N ASN A 21 11.61 2.26 0.27
CA ASN A 21 12.05 2.80 1.57
C ASN A 21 10.87 2.81 2.54
N LEU A 22 10.91 1.99 3.59
CA LEU A 22 9.73 1.61 4.40
C LEU A 22 9.59 2.44 5.68
N ASN A 23 10.16 3.63 5.70
CA ASN A 23 10.30 4.40 6.92
C ASN A 23 9.21 5.49 6.96
N ASP A 24 9.49 6.61 7.62
CA ASP A 24 8.62 7.81 7.70
C ASP A 24 8.08 8.29 6.33
N ASP A 25 8.77 7.94 5.23
CA ASP A 25 8.31 8.18 3.86
C ASP A 25 6.94 7.55 3.58
N MET A 26 6.62 6.38 4.14
CA MET A 26 5.35 5.70 3.92
C MET A 26 4.20 6.45 4.57
N ASP A 27 4.34 6.81 5.86
CA ASP A 27 3.29 7.53 6.58
C ASP A 27 3.02 8.90 5.95
N ARG A 28 4.08 9.59 5.50
CA ARG A 28 3.94 10.82 4.71
C ARG A 28 3.11 10.61 3.44
N LEU A 29 3.42 9.58 2.64
CA LEU A 29 2.69 9.29 1.41
C LEU A 29 1.21 8.98 1.69
N VAL A 30 0.94 8.20 2.74
CA VAL A 30 -0.44 7.89 3.14
C VAL A 30 -1.17 9.19 3.53
N ASN A 31 -0.59 10.01 4.40
CA ASN A 31 -1.24 11.26 4.85
C ASN A 31 -1.50 12.26 3.71
N GLU A 32 -0.65 12.27 2.68
CA GLU A 32 -0.77 13.20 1.55
C GLU A 32 -1.76 12.72 0.48
N PHE A 33 -1.73 11.43 0.12
CA PHE A 33 -2.41 10.92 -1.07
C PHE A 33 -3.52 9.89 -0.81
N ASP A 34 -3.54 9.23 0.36
CA ASP A 34 -4.51 8.18 0.65
C ASP A 34 -5.94 8.72 0.81
N GLN A 35 -6.90 8.00 0.22
CA GLN A 35 -8.30 8.43 0.21
C GLN A 35 -8.95 8.26 1.59
N LEU A 36 -8.61 7.22 2.35
CA LEU A 36 -9.14 7.02 3.69
C LEU A 36 -8.64 8.11 4.65
N ARG A 37 -7.33 8.42 4.65
CA ARG A 37 -6.79 9.54 5.44
C ARG A 37 -7.45 10.87 5.10
N ARG A 38 -7.65 11.15 3.80
CA ARG A 38 -8.38 12.35 3.36
C ARG A 38 -9.80 12.38 3.90
N ALA A 39 -10.55 11.29 3.75
CA ALA A 39 -11.93 11.20 4.24
C ALA A 39 -12.03 11.35 5.76
N GLN A 40 -11.05 10.84 6.52
CA GLN A 40 -10.97 11.06 7.97
C GLN A 40 -10.71 12.52 8.32
N ARG A 41 -9.72 13.16 7.68
CA ARG A 41 -9.40 14.59 7.88
C ARG A 41 -10.59 15.49 7.56
N ASP A 42 -11.28 15.17 6.47
CA ASP A 42 -12.44 15.93 6.00
C ASP A 42 -13.72 15.54 6.76
N GLN A 43 -13.61 14.68 7.79
CA GLN A 43 -14.71 14.25 8.66
C GLN A 43 -15.86 13.53 7.92
N GLN A 44 -15.55 12.90 6.79
CA GLN A 44 -16.50 12.19 5.93
C GLN A 44 -16.60 10.70 6.28
N ALA A 45 -15.58 10.11 6.91
CA ALA A 45 -15.56 8.72 7.32
C ALA A 45 -14.75 8.51 8.62
N PHE A 46 -15.13 7.52 9.43
CA PHE A 46 -14.39 7.11 10.64
C PHE A 46 -14.04 8.27 11.59
N MET A 47 -14.98 9.19 11.81
CA MET A 47 -14.80 10.33 12.71
C MET A 47 -14.47 9.86 14.14
N ASP A 48 -13.46 10.49 14.74
CA ASP A 48 -12.86 10.17 16.04
C ASP A 48 -12.23 8.77 16.16
N TYR A 49 -12.04 8.05 15.06
CA TYR A 49 -11.18 6.87 15.08
C TYR A 49 -9.73 7.32 14.91
N SER A 50 -8.84 6.60 15.59
CA SER A 50 -7.40 6.69 15.42
C SER A 50 -6.91 5.52 14.59
N GLU A 51 -5.87 5.77 13.80
CA GLU A 51 -5.11 4.73 13.11
C GLU A 51 -3.63 5.03 13.35
N PRO A 52 -2.80 4.04 13.74
CA PRO A 52 -1.38 4.25 13.97
C PRO A 52 -0.66 4.71 12.71
N GLU A 53 0.57 5.19 12.87
CA GLU A 53 1.44 5.51 11.73
C GLU A 53 1.70 4.27 10.88
N ILE A 54 1.75 4.45 9.56
CA ILE A 54 1.96 3.36 8.61
C ILE A 54 3.41 3.37 8.14
N HIS A 55 4.17 2.37 8.60
CA HIS A 55 5.57 2.14 8.20
C HIS A 55 5.73 0.89 7.33
N PHE A 56 4.65 0.42 6.72
CA PHE A 56 4.68 -0.71 5.79
C PHE A 56 4.28 -0.27 4.38
N ALA A 57 4.75 -1.03 3.39
CA ALA A 57 4.46 -0.75 1.99
C ALA A 57 2.97 -1.02 1.68
N PRO A 58 2.45 -0.46 0.58
CA PRO A 58 1.10 -0.77 0.12
C PRO A 58 0.83 -2.29 0.09
N THR A 59 -0.31 -2.70 0.63
CA THR A 59 -0.65 -4.12 0.74
C THR A 59 -1.26 -4.66 -0.55
N TYR A 60 -1.64 -3.79 -1.49
CA TYR A 60 -2.32 -4.14 -2.73
C TYR A 60 -1.79 -3.29 -3.91
N ARG A 61 -1.76 -3.74 -5.16
CA ARG A 61 -2.00 -5.10 -5.66
C ARG A 61 -0.68 -5.76 -6.03
N LEU A 62 -0.44 -6.96 -5.52
CA LEU A 62 0.73 -7.76 -5.88
C LEU A 62 0.41 -8.80 -6.95
N LEU A 63 1.43 -9.18 -7.72
CA LEU A 63 1.36 -10.39 -8.53
C LEU A 63 1.39 -11.59 -7.58
N VAL A 64 0.33 -12.42 -7.60
CA VAL A 64 0.16 -13.59 -6.73
C VAL A 64 1.38 -14.52 -6.83
N GLY A 65 1.84 -15.00 -5.67
CA GLY A 65 3.04 -15.83 -5.54
C GLY A 65 4.35 -15.05 -5.60
N SER A 66 4.32 -13.72 -5.60
CA SER A 66 5.51 -12.88 -5.76
C SER A 66 5.55 -11.70 -4.77
N SER A 67 6.65 -10.95 -4.81
CA SER A 67 6.86 -9.69 -4.05
C SER A 67 6.87 -8.46 -4.97
N TYR A 68 6.17 -8.53 -6.09
CA TYR A 68 6.14 -7.50 -7.13
C TYR A 68 4.76 -6.89 -7.25
N TYR A 69 4.69 -5.57 -7.43
CA TYR A 69 3.42 -4.92 -7.70
C TYR A 69 2.95 -5.15 -9.14
N ASP A 70 1.65 -5.33 -9.27
CA ASP A 70 0.95 -5.26 -10.54
C ASP A 70 1.07 -3.82 -11.10
N GLN A 71 1.38 -3.69 -12.39
CA GLN A 71 1.55 -2.38 -13.05
C GLN A 71 0.24 -1.77 -13.53
N GLU A 72 -0.83 -2.58 -13.61
CA GLU A 72 -2.13 -2.11 -14.06
C GLU A 72 -2.86 -1.28 -12.99
N ARG A 73 -2.42 -1.38 -11.73
CA ARG A 73 -3.04 -0.68 -10.60
C ARG A 73 -2.02 0.09 -9.78
N VAL A 74 -2.44 1.23 -9.25
CA VAL A 74 -1.61 2.02 -8.34
C VAL A 74 -1.52 1.28 -6.99
N PRO A 75 -0.31 1.03 -6.47
CA PRO A 75 -0.14 0.44 -5.14
C PRO A 75 -0.90 1.24 -4.07
N SER A 76 -1.70 0.54 -3.25
CA SER A 76 -2.62 1.13 -2.28
C SER A 76 -2.63 0.36 -0.95
N TRP A 77 -2.94 1.06 0.15
CA TRP A 77 -3.14 0.49 1.48
C TRP A 77 -4.64 0.22 1.69
N CYS A 78 -5.13 -0.88 1.11
CA CYS A 78 -6.54 -1.25 1.16
C CYS A 78 -6.94 -1.94 2.48
N ASP A 79 -5.96 -2.52 3.17
CA ASP A 79 -6.15 -3.33 4.37
C ASP A 79 -5.76 -2.50 5.60
N ARG A 80 -6.76 -2.05 6.38
CA ARG A 80 -6.60 -0.99 7.39
C ARG A 80 -7.26 -1.37 8.71
N ILE A 81 -6.61 -1.00 9.82
CA ILE A 81 -7.14 -1.17 11.17
C ILE A 81 -7.24 0.21 11.82
N VAL A 82 -8.47 0.61 12.15
CA VAL A 82 -8.79 1.85 12.87
C VAL A 82 -9.47 1.50 14.18
N TYR A 83 -9.27 2.29 15.23
CA TYR A 83 -9.86 2.05 16.54
C TYR A 83 -10.39 3.34 17.18
N LYS A 84 -11.41 3.21 18.03
CA LYS A 84 -11.95 4.30 18.84
C LYS A 84 -12.15 3.81 20.26
N GLY A 85 -11.56 4.50 21.23
CA GLY A 85 -11.62 4.12 22.63
C GLY A 85 -10.70 4.97 23.49
N LYS A 86 -10.88 4.91 24.81
CA LYS A 86 -10.02 5.63 25.75
C LYS A 86 -8.82 4.75 26.11
N SER A 87 -7.64 5.36 26.18
CA SER A 87 -6.40 4.70 26.65
C SER A 87 -6.00 3.45 25.87
N LEU A 88 -6.30 3.41 24.56
CA LEU A 88 -5.81 2.36 23.67
C LEU A 88 -4.42 2.74 23.14
N GLN A 89 -3.47 1.81 23.24
CA GLN A 89 -2.15 1.91 22.63
C GLN A 89 -2.00 0.77 21.61
N CYS A 90 -1.52 1.10 20.42
CA CYS A 90 -1.17 0.10 19.43
C CYS A 90 0.27 -0.33 19.64
N ASP A 91 0.49 -1.61 19.93
CA ASP A 91 1.83 -2.15 20.08
C ASP A 91 2.50 -2.41 18.73
N ARG A 92 1.74 -2.89 17.74
CA ARG A 92 2.23 -3.25 16.40
C ARG A 92 1.17 -3.01 15.32
N TYR A 93 1.60 -2.40 14.21
CA TYR A 93 0.80 -2.23 13.00
C TYR A 93 1.68 -2.47 11.78
N GLU A 94 1.57 -3.64 11.17
CA GLU A 94 2.52 -4.15 10.18
C GLU A 94 1.79 -5.01 9.13
N SER A 95 2.44 -5.21 7.98
CA SER A 95 2.05 -6.22 6.99
C SER A 95 3.11 -7.34 6.89
N ASN A 96 2.68 -8.54 6.50
CA ASN A 96 3.51 -9.72 6.37
C ASN A 96 3.86 -10.01 4.89
N ARG A 97 5.05 -9.58 4.50
CA ARG A 97 5.61 -9.73 3.14
C ARG A 97 5.99 -11.16 2.77
N MET A 98 6.04 -12.06 3.74
CA MET A 98 6.40 -13.47 3.51
C MET A 98 5.20 -14.29 3.01
N VAL A 99 3.98 -13.78 3.17
CA VAL A 99 2.75 -14.45 2.73
C VAL A 99 2.32 -13.87 1.39
N THR A 100 2.60 -14.59 0.31
CA THR A 100 2.37 -14.14 -1.07
C THR A 100 1.25 -14.90 -1.78
N LEU A 101 0.42 -15.64 -1.03
CA LEU A 101 -0.63 -16.50 -1.58
C LEU A 101 -1.83 -15.71 -2.16
N SER A 102 -1.92 -14.42 -1.84
CA SER A 102 -2.93 -13.49 -2.32
C SER A 102 -2.26 -12.31 -3.04
N ASP A 103 -3.05 -11.51 -3.77
CA ASP A 103 -2.65 -10.21 -4.27
C ASP A 103 -2.68 -9.10 -3.19
N HIS A 104 -3.06 -9.48 -1.96
CA HIS A 104 -2.92 -8.69 -0.74
C HIS A 104 -1.85 -9.26 0.20
N LEU A 105 -1.14 -8.37 0.89
CA LEU A 105 -0.32 -8.73 2.05
C LEU A 105 -1.16 -8.69 3.33
N PRO A 106 -1.22 -9.79 4.12
CA PRO A 106 -1.87 -9.79 5.43
C PRO A 106 -1.22 -8.84 6.42
#